data_AF-A0A523MU15-F1
#
_entry.id   AF-A0A523MU15-F1
#
_cell.length_a   1.000
_cell.length_b   1.000
_cell.length_c   1.000
_cell.angle_alpha   90.00
_cell.angle_beta   90.00
_cell.angle_gamma   90.00
#
_symmetry.space_group_name_H-M   'P 1'
#
loop_
_entity.id
_entity.type
_entity.pdbx_description
1 polymer ?
#
loop_
_entity_poly.entity_id
_entity_poly.type
_entity_poly.pdbx_seq_one_letter_code
_entity_poly.pdbx_strand_id
1 'polypeptide(L)'
;MITRNNRMARQWLVLCVVALALSLPSTLWAQMRMPDPVQQDKLELGKKVYFKRCVWCHGVEGAGDGPSADRLFTRPRNFTQGTFKIRVTDSGELPLDENLIDTVKNGLPGSAMPAWGEFLSKEEIKSVVQFVKTLVQDRDFSDEDEELAVMDFGKNPWGTSEPYHLGVPEEDIAAGKEIMIKNKCFECHGGEGRGDGNPTMKDDWGFAIMAADWQQCWNFRGSRRNHYDPFNIVRAISTGLNGTPMPNFREKITVEDRWKLAAFVNSLCPRKKIDRLANKPINDFLIKSKYTVGPVTSDWNDPMWQAPEDDPRAKSRPSGYTDIEGGGDQYWHFIALAGQITRGERNFKPKVDNLWIMSRWSEEEQAVYYLVEYHNRFLSNDPEYPEGVAIQWPGQLEELFGAEKPYFIFGDSKKPVDIWKASFLPKNYDTTNAPNPDGYDLDISITELIGNGFEDVFEKDTPGGVQIVNSKYVQGRVKIMFRRSLTTENPDKTDVQIPVKGFVPVSFMEWSGFNKEHDEYMAISTWVYTILEPPLPASLIYMPPIVGSIFFGFQMWLIWMTKRTRKMVDDKTWQ
;
A
#
# COMPACT_ATOMS: atom_id res chain seq x y z
N MET A 1 -49.47 28.50 -61.46
CA MET A 1 -48.52 27.46 -61.01
C MET A 1 -47.54 27.93 -59.92
N ILE A 2 -47.72 29.09 -59.27
CA ILE A 2 -46.72 29.67 -58.35
C ILE A 2 -47.11 29.61 -56.85
N THR A 3 -48.37 29.32 -56.51
CA THR A 3 -48.84 29.34 -55.10
C THR A 3 -48.72 28.02 -54.33
N ARG A 4 -48.50 26.89 -55.02
CA ARG A 4 -48.37 25.55 -54.38
C ARG A 4 -46.94 25.23 -53.94
N ASN A 5 -45.94 25.93 -54.49
CA ASN A 5 -44.52 25.71 -54.16
C ASN A 5 -44.10 26.31 -52.80
N ASN A 6 -44.72 27.41 -52.37
CA ASN A 6 -44.34 28.07 -51.12
C ASN A 6 -44.83 27.33 -49.86
N ARG A 7 -45.91 26.54 -49.96
CA ARG A 7 -46.39 25.72 -48.83
C ARG A 7 -45.49 24.51 -48.58
N MET A 8 -45.08 23.82 -49.65
CA MET A 8 -44.10 22.73 -49.52
C MET A 8 -42.74 23.26 -49.07
N ALA A 9 -42.24 24.35 -49.66
CA ALA A 9 -40.97 24.95 -49.22
C ALA A 9 -40.99 25.34 -47.73
N ARG A 10 -42.09 25.92 -47.23
CA ARG A 10 -42.26 26.20 -45.79
C ARG A 10 -42.32 24.93 -44.92
N GLN A 11 -43.01 23.89 -45.38
CA GLN A 11 -43.08 22.62 -44.64
C GLN A 11 -41.71 21.92 -44.58
N TRP A 12 -40.94 21.96 -45.68
CA TRP A 12 -39.58 21.44 -45.71
C TRP A 12 -38.62 22.28 -44.86
N LEU A 13 -38.75 23.61 -44.85
CA LEU A 13 -37.94 24.47 -43.97
C LEU A 13 -38.26 24.24 -42.49
N VAL A 14 -39.53 24.08 -42.13
CA VAL A 14 -39.94 23.76 -40.74
C VAL A 14 -39.46 22.36 -40.34
N LEU A 15 -39.56 21.38 -41.24
CA LEU A 15 -39.04 20.02 -40.99
C LEU A 15 -37.52 20.00 -40.88
N CYS A 16 -36.79 20.79 -41.69
CA CYS A 16 -35.34 20.90 -41.59
C CYS A 16 -34.89 21.64 -40.33
N VAL A 17 -35.63 22.66 -39.87
CA VAL A 17 -35.33 23.36 -38.59
C VAL A 17 -35.65 22.48 -37.38
N VAL A 18 -36.74 21.70 -37.42
CA VAL A 18 -37.06 20.70 -36.38
C VAL A 18 -36.05 19.55 -36.39
N ALA A 19 -35.61 19.09 -37.57
CA ALA A 19 -34.57 18.08 -37.71
C ALA A 19 -33.18 18.61 -37.28
N LEU A 20 -32.87 19.89 -37.50
CA LEU A 20 -31.65 20.53 -36.99
C LEU A 20 -31.69 20.74 -35.47
N ALA A 21 -32.87 21.04 -34.90
CA ALA A 21 -33.06 21.14 -33.46
C ALA A 21 -32.98 19.76 -32.77
N LEU A 22 -33.35 18.68 -33.49
CA LEU A 22 -33.22 17.29 -33.04
C LEU A 22 -31.85 16.65 -33.36
N SER A 23 -30.99 17.32 -34.13
CA SER A 23 -29.63 16.86 -34.45
C SER A 23 -28.53 17.65 -33.73
N LEU A 24 -28.90 18.51 -32.78
CA LEU A 24 -27.95 18.99 -31.78
C LEU A 24 -27.42 17.76 -31.02
N PRO A 25 -26.11 17.50 -31.01
CA PRO A 25 -25.54 16.39 -30.26
C PRO A 25 -25.98 16.52 -28.80
N SER A 26 -26.61 15.48 -28.28
CA SER A 26 -27.11 15.35 -26.90
C SER A 26 -26.01 15.28 -25.85
N THR A 27 -24.81 15.78 -26.15
CA THR A 27 -23.64 15.77 -25.29
C THR A 27 -23.55 17.11 -24.56
N LEU A 28 -24.44 17.37 -23.59
CA LEU A 28 -24.31 18.37 -22.52
C LEU A 28 -25.64 18.49 -21.76
N TRP A 29 -26.06 17.43 -21.09
CA TRP A 29 -27.05 17.56 -20.02
C TRP A 29 -26.52 16.74 -18.85
N ALA A 30 -25.90 17.41 -17.88
CA ALA A 30 -25.89 16.86 -16.53
C ALA A 30 -27.36 16.58 -16.19
N GLN A 31 -27.66 15.38 -15.69
CA GLN A 31 -29.03 15.04 -15.37
C GLN A 31 -29.38 15.79 -14.07
N MET A 32 -30.01 16.95 -14.23
CA MET A 32 -30.50 17.75 -13.11
C MET A 32 -31.51 16.90 -12.33
N ARG A 33 -31.29 16.79 -11.02
CA ARG A 33 -32.12 16.03 -10.10
C ARG A 33 -32.30 16.86 -8.83
N MET A 34 -33.51 16.86 -8.26
CA MET A 34 -33.71 17.46 -6.94
C MET A 34 -33.18 16.52 -5.85
N PRO A 35 -32.69 17.03 -4.71
CA PRO A 35 -32.36 16.22 -3.55
C PRO A 35 -33.57 15.37 -3.13
N ASP A 36 -33.32 14.15 -2.67
CA ASP A 36 -34.40 13.34 -2.11
C ASP A 36 -34.85 13.99 -0.77
N PRO A 37 -36.14 14.29 -0.57
CA PRO A 37 -36.59 14.96 0.66
C PRO A 37 -36.44 14.06 1.89
N VAL A 38 -36.42 14.66 3.08
CA VAL A 38 -36.32 13.92 4.34
C VAL A 38 -37.58 13.08 4.58
N GLN A 39 -37.41 11.76 4.72
CA GLN A 39 -38.51 10.83 5.01
C GLN A 39 -38.82 10.80 6.53
N GLN A 40 -39.92 11.48 6.91
CA GLN A 40 -40.32 11.68 8.30
C GLN A 40 -40.62 10.36 9.04
N ASP A 41 -41.18 9.36 8.36
CA ASP A 41 -41.51 8.04 8.93
C ASP A 41 -40.28 7.26 9.41
N LYS A 42 -39.08 7.63 8.95
CA LYS A 42 -37.81 6.96 9.29
C LYS A 42 -37.03 7.64 10.42
N LEU A 43 -37.42 8.84 10.84
CA LEU A 43 -36.61 9.66 11.76
C LEU A 43 -36.46 9.06 13.16
N GLU A 44 -37.53 8.52 13.74
CA GLU A 44 -37.48 7.91 15.08
C GLU A 44 -36.52 6.70 15.13
N LEU A 45 -36.59 5.83 14.12
CA LEU A 45 -35.67 4.70 14.01
C LEU A 45 -34.23 5.19 13.75
N GLY A 46 -34.07 6.17 12.87
CA GLY A 46 -32.78 6.77 12.53
C GLY A 46 -32.09 7.40 13.74
N LYS A 47 -32.83 8.17 14.54
CA LYS A 47 -32.37 8.77 15.80
C LYS A 47 -31.88 7.70 16.78
N LYS A 48 -32.66 6.63 16.97
CA LYS A 48 -32.26 5.52 17.85
C LYS A 48 -30.95 4.87 17.41
N VAL A 49 -30.76 4.66 16.11
CA VAL A 49 -29.52 4.10 15.55
C VAL A 49 -28.36 5.07 15.74
N TYR A 50 -28.56 6.35 15.42
CA TYR A 50 -27.54 7.40 15.53
C TYR A 50 -26.99 7.53 16.96
N PHE A 51 -27.87 7.67 17.96
CA PHE A 51 -27.47 7.80 19.36
C PHE A 51 -26.86 6.51 19.93
N LYS A 52 -27.16 5.34 19.35
CA LYS A 52 -26.54 4.08 19.77
C LYS A 52 -25.15 3.86 19.18
N ARG A 53 -24.89 4.36 17.96
CA ARG A 53 -23.72 3.94 17.15
C ARG A 53 -22.85 5.08 16.62
N CYS A 54 -23.43 6.22 16.27
CA CYS A 54 -22.77 7.29 15.52
C CYS A 54 -22.32 8.47 16.41
N VAL A 55 -23.11 8.78 17.46
CA VAL A 55 -22.95 9.96 18.34
C VAL A 55 -21.56 10.05 18.99
N TRP A 56 -20.94 8.90 19.31
CA TRP A 56 -19.63 8.86 19.97
C TRP A 56 -18.50 9.49 19.15
N CYS A 57 -18.65 9.49 17.82
CA CYS A 57 -17.71 10.11 16.90
C CYS A 57 -18.29 11.41 16.32
N HIS A 58 -19.54 11.40 15.89
CA HIS A 58 -20.12 12.53 15.15
C HIS A 58 -20.75 13.62 16.03
N GLY A 59 -20.87 13.41 17.34
CA GLY A 59 -21.45 14.38 18.26
C GLY A 59 -22.98 14.29 18.35
N VAL A 60 -23.58 15.00 19.32
CA VAL A 60 -25.04 15.02 19.51
C VAL A 60 -25.73 15.80 18.40
N GLU A 61 -25.12 16.91 17.98
CA GLU A 61 -25.62 17.80 16.93
C GLU A 61 -25.06 17.47 15.55
N GLY A 62 -24.23 16.42 15.42
CA GLY A 62 -23.59 16.08 14.16
C GLY A 62 -22.39 16.93 13.78
N ALA A 63 -21.84 17.73 14.70
CA ALA A 63 -20.73 18.65 14.44
C ALA A 63 -19.36 17.97 14.28
N GLY A 64 -19.28 16.63 14.40
CA GLY A 64 -18.03 15.88 14.31
C GLY A 64 -17.16 15.98 15.57
N ASP A 65 -17.77 16.36 16.69
CA ASP A 65 -17.17 16.69 17.98
C ASP A 65 -17.53 15.68 19.09
N GLY A 66 -17.87 14.44 18.69
CA GLY A 66 -18.16 13.38 19.66
C GLY A 66 -16.95 13.09 20.56
N PRO A 67 -17.14 12.45 21.73
CA PRO A 67 -16.06 12.17 22.69
C PRO A 67 -14.83 11.45 22.11
N SER A 68 -14.96 10.75 20.99
CA SER A 68 -13.86 10.08 20.30
C SER A 68 -13.13 10.95 19.27
N ALA A 69 -13.68 12.10 18.88
CA ALA A 69 -13.20 12.91 17.76
C ALA A 69 -11.74 13.36 17.92
N ASP A 70 -11.34 13.79 19.12
CA ASP A 70 -9.96 14.24 19.42
C ASP A 70 -8.92 13.12 19.36
N ARG A 71 -9.36 11.87 19.45
CA ARG A 71 -8.48 10.69 19.39
C ARG A 71 -8.30 10.16 17.98
N LEU A 72 -8.94 10.77 16.99
CA LEU A 72 -8.93 10.31 15.61
C LEU A 72 -8.12 11.27 14.73
N PHE A 73 -7.07 10.75 14.10
CA PHE A 73 -6.29 11.52 13.13
C PHE A 73 -7.16 12.06 11.98
N THR A 74 -8.07 11.24 11.47
CA THR A 74 -9.12 11.70 10.55
C THR A 74 -10.33 12.11 11.36
N ARG A 75 -10.58 13.41 11.44
CA ARG A 75 -11.74 13.94 12.16
C ARG A 75 -13.06 13.37 11.60
N PRO A 76 -14.01 12.99 12.47
CA PRO A 76 -15.37 12.65 12.06
C PRO A 76 -15.99 13.77 11.23
N ARG A 77 -16.91 13.41 10.32
CA ARG A 77 -17.59 14.39 9.48
C ARG A 77 -18.46 15.30 10.34
N ASN A 78 -18.26 16.61 10.19
CA ASN A 78 -19.24 17.61 10.55
C ASN A 78 -20.36 17.64 9.49
N PHE A 79 -21.59 17.33 9.91
CA PHE A 79 -22.77 17.31 9.06
C PHE A 79 -23.46 18.66 8.96
N THR A 80 -23.26 19.59 9.89
CA THR A 80 -24.03 20.86 9.98
C THR A 80 -23.91 21.70 8.70
N GLN A 81 -22.76 21.63 8.02
CA GLN A 81 -22.49 22.37 6.79
C GLN A 81 -22.98 21.68 5.50
N GLY A 82 -23.55 20.49 5.58
CA GLY A 82 -23.98 19.74 4.38
C GLY A 82 -22.85 19.35 3.44
N THR A 83 -21.61 19.35 3.92
CA THR A 83 -20.41 19.15 3.10
C THR A 83 -19.97 17.69 3.12
N PHE A 84 -20.27 16.94 2.07
CA PHE A 84 -19.94 15.52 1.97
C PHE A 84 -18.84 15.25 0.94
N LYS A 85 -17.93 14.31 1.25
CA LYS A 85 -16.77 14.01 0.39
C LYS A 85 -17.10 13.06 -0.76
N ILE A 86 -17.90 12.03 -0.50
CA ILE A 86 -18.16 10.95 -1.45
C ILE A 86 -19.50 11.19 -2.12
N ARG A 87 -19.47 11.61 -3.39
CA ARG A 87 -20.64 12.08 -4.14
C ARG A 87 -20.54 11.72 -5.61
N VAL A 88 -21.67 11.76 -6.31
CA VAL A 88 -21.75 11.73 -7.78
C VAL A 88 -22.29 13.03 -8.40
N THR A 89 -22.62 14.01 -7.56
CA THR A 89 -23.12 15.34 -7.93
C THR A 89 -21.97 16.32 -8.16
N ASP A 90 -22.23 17.54 -8.65
CA ASP A 90 -21.16 18.50 -9.00
C ASP A 90 -20.55 19.16 -7.76
N SER A 91 -19.29 19.59 -7.84
CA SER A 91 -18.52 20.12 -6.69
C SER A 91 -19.28 21.22 -5.95
N GLY A 92 -19.35 21.12 -4.62
CA GLY A 92 -20.14 22.03 -3.79
C GLY A 92 -21.60 21.60 -3.58
N GLU A 93 -22.17 20.69 -4.38
CA GLU A 93 -23.57 20.26 -4.23
C GLU A 93 -23.76 19.16 -3.18
N LEU A 94 -25.01 19.00 -2.70
CA LEU A 94 -25.42 17.94 -1.79
C LEU A 94 -25.27 16.55 -2.44
N PRO A 95 -25.00 15.48 -1.65
CA PRO A 95 -24.98 14.11 -2.15
C PRO A 95 -26.40 13.57 -2.34
N LEU A 96 -26.53 12.55 -3.20
CA LEU A 96 -27.76 11.76 -3.28
C LEU A 96 -27.89 10.82 -2.07
N ASP A 97 -29.12 10.39 -1.74
CA ASP A 97 -29.36 9.45 -0.64
C ASP A 97 -28.56 8.16 -0.83
N GLU A 98 -28.42 7.66 -2.07
CA GLU A 98 -27.63 6.46 -2.35
C GLU A 98 -26.15 6.64 -1.97
N ASN A 99 -25.58 7.84 -2.15
CA ASN A 99 -24.19 8.10 -1.77
C ASN A 99 -23.99 8.02 -0.25
N LEU A 100 -24.94 8.55 0.51
CA LEU A 100 -24.93 8.50 1.98
C LEU A 100 -25.15 7.08 2.49
N ILE A 101 -26.12 6.36 1.91
CA ILE A 101 -26.40 4.95 2.23
C ILE A 101 -25.17 4.09 1.99
N ASP A 102 -24.52 4.22 0.83
CA ASP A 102 -23.32 3.44 0.52
C ASP A 102 -22.15 3.81 1.42
N THR A 103 -22.03 5.08 1.80
CA THR A 103 -21.01 5.53 2.76
C THR A 103 -21.20 4.88 4.13
N VAL A 104 -22.43 4.84 4.66
CA VAL A 104 -22.72 4.20 5.96
C VAL A 104 -22.56 2.68 5.86
N LYS A 105 -23.10 2.07 4.80
CA LYS A 105 -23.08 0.63 4.57
C LYS A 105 -21.65 0.11 4.45
N ASN A 106 -20.82 0.74 3.63
CA ASN A 106 -19.48 0.27 3.31
C ASN A 106 -18.41 0.88 4.24
N GLY A 107 -18.70 1.98 4.93
CA GLY A 107 -17.73 2.71 5.74
C GLY A 107 -16.73 3.50 4.89
N LEU A 108 -15.77 4.16 5.54
CA LEU A 108 -14.72 4.92 4.87
C LEU A 108 -13.34 4.35 5.23
N PRO A 109 -12.68 3.63 4.31
CA PRO A 109 -11.36 3.07 4.60
C PRO A 109 -10.32 4.21 4.71
N GLY A 110 -9.19 3.93 5.36
CA GLY A 110 -8.24 4.97 5.77
C GLY A 110 -8.76 5.88 6.90
N SER A 111 -9.93 5.60 7.48
CA SER A 111 -10.51 6.32 8.63
C SER A 111 -11.05 5.33 9.68
N ALA A 112 -11.52 5.86 10.81
CA ALA A 112 -12.16 5.04 11.85
C ALA A 112 -13.64 4.73 11.58
N MET A 113 -14.22 5.18 10.47
CA MET A 113 -15.63 4.91 10.12
C MET A 113 -15.80 3.46 9.64
N PRO A 114 -16.40 2.56 10.45
CA PRO A 114 -16.51 1.15 10.10
C PRO A 114 -17.60 0.91 9.05
N ALA A 115 -17.60 -0.28 8.46
CA ALA A 115 -18.68 -0.73 7.58
C ALA A 115 -19.87 -1.19 8.43
N TRP A 116 -21.02 -0.51 8.35
CA TRP A 116 -22.21 -0.87 9.13
C TRP A 116 -23.12 -1.89 8.45
N GLY A 117 -22.89 -2.21 7.18
CA GLY A 117 -23.73 -3.11 6.39
C GLY A 117 -23.88 -4.53 6.92
N GLU A 118 -22.98 -4.98 7.80
CA GLU A 118 -23.04 -6.30 8.45
C GLU A 118 -23.69 -6.25 9.85
N PHE A 119 -23.83 -5.06 10.43
CA PHE A 119 -24.32 -4.86 11.80
C PHE A 119 -25.70 -4.20 11.85
N LEU A 120 -26.10 -3.50 10.80
CA LEU A 120 -27.38 -2.80 10.67
C LEU A 120 -28.15 -3.36 9.47
N SER A 121 -29.47 -3.46 9.63
CA SER A 121 -30.37 -3.78 8.54
C SER A 121 -30.42 -2.65 7.49
N LYS A 122 -30.88 -2.97 6.27
CA LYS A 122 -31.04 -1.97 5.20
C LYS A 122 -31.96 -0.82 5.63
N GLU A 123 -33.03 -1.10 6.38
CA GLU A 123 -33.94 -0.07 6.86
C GLU A 123 -33.34 0.78 7.98
N GLU A 124 -32.55 0.21 8.89
CA GLU A 124 -31.80 1.00 9.89
C GLU A 124 -30.78 1.94 9.22
N ILE A 125 -30.08 1.47 8.18
CA ILE A 125 -29.12 2.29 7.42
C ILE A 125 -29.83 3.45 6.71
N LYS A 126 -30.92 3.17 5.98
CA LYS A 126 -31.71 4.24 5.36
C LYS A 126 -32.21 5.23 6.41
N SER A 127 -32.71 4.73 7.53
CA SER A 127 -33.28 5.57 8.60
C SER A 127 -32.24 6.48 9.24
N VAL A 128 -31.03 5.98 9.53
CA VAL A 128 -29.97 6.82 10.08
C VAL A 128 -29.50 7.87 9.08
N VAL A 129 -29.49 7.57 7.77
CA VAL A 129 -29.21 8.56 6.73
C VAL A 129 -30.24 9.69 6.74
N GLN A 130 -31.54 9.37 6.83
CA GLN A 130 -32.58 10.40 6.93
C GLN A 130 -32.42 11.26 8.18
N PHE A 131 -32.08 10.66 9.33
CA PHE A 131 -31.80 11.42 10.53
C PHE A 131 -30.55 12.31 10.39
N VAL A 132 -29.48 11.83 9.74
CA VAL A 132 -28.28 12.65 9.47
C VAL A 132 -28.62 13.86 8.61
N LYS A 133 -29.52 13.73 7.62
CA LYS A 133 -29.97 14.86 6.81
C LYS A 133 -30.63 15.97 7.66
N THR A 134 -31.33 15.61 8.74
CA THR A 134 -31.92 16.60 9.66
C THR A 134 -30.90 17.32 10.56
N LEU A 135 -29.66 16.85 10.61
CA LEU A 135 -28.57 17.51 11.34
C LEU A 135 -27.84 18.56 10.50
N VAL A 136 -28.16 18.66 9.20
CA VAL A 136 -27.63 19.70 8.33
C VAL A 136 -28.38 21.00 8.62
N GLN A 137 -27.63 22.08 8.88
CA GLN A 137 -28.15 23.38 9.31
C GLN A 137 -27.97 24.45 8.23
N ASP A 138 -26.83 24.43 7.53
CA ASP A 138 -26.48 25.47 6.56
C ASP A 138 -27.16 25.27 5.18
N ARG A 139 -27.78 24.10 4.98
CA ARG A 139 -28.44 23.70 3.73
C ARG A 139 -29.68 22.86 4.05
N ASP A 140 -30.66 22.87 3.15
CA ASP A 140 -31.87 22.06 3.29
C ASP A 140 -31.98 21.05 2.13
N PHE A 141 -32.16 19.77 2.47
CA PHE A 141 -32.45 18.71 1.50
C PHE A 141 -33.88 18.76 0.96
N SER A 142 -34.71 19.65 1.50
CA SER A 142 -36.11 19.84 1.12
C SER A 142 -36.33 21.15 0.36
N ASP A 143 -35.26 21.90 0.08
CA ASP A 143 -35.33 23.13 -0.69
C ASP A 143 -35.72 22.81 -2.15
N GLU A 144 -36.81 23.42 -2.60
CA GLU A 144 -37.34 23.23 -3.97
C GLU A 144 -36.46 23.93 -5.01
N ASP A 145 -35.63 24.89 -4.59
CA ASP A 145 -34.71 25.63 -5.46
C ASP A 145 -33.32 24.97 -5.55
N GLU A 146 -33.07 23.89 -4.79
CA GLU A 146 -31.82 23.14 -4.84
C GLU A 146 -31.83 22.14 -6.00
N GLU A 147 -31.10 22.45 -7.08
CA GLU A 147 -30.89 21.55 -8.22
C GLU A 147 -29.51 20.88 -8.13
N LEU A 148 -29.46 19.55 -8.24
CA LEU A 148 -28.23 18.77 -8.23
C LEU A 148 -27.87 18.35 -9.66
N ALA A 149 -26.69 18.72 -10.12
CA ALA A 149 -26.12 18.23 -11.37
C ALA A 149 -25.46 16.87 -11.16
N VAL A 150 -26.14 15.79 -11.56
CA VAL A 150 -25.52 14.46 -11.60
C VAL A 150 -24.49 14.41 -12.73
N MET A 151 -23.25 14.12 -12.35
CA MET A 151 -22.10 14.16 -13.24
C MET A 151 -22.11 13.01 -14.23
N ASP A 152 -21.74 13.30 -15.48
CA ASP A 152 -21.40 12.29 -16.47
C ASP A 152 -19.94 11.86 -16.31
N PHE A 153 -19.75 10.60 -15.93
CA PHE A 153 -18.43 9.97 -15.80
C PHE A 153 -18.03 9.22 -17.06
N GLY A 154 -18.88 9.15 -18.09
CA GLY A 154 -18.70 8.26 -19.23
C GLY A 154 -18.71 6.79 -18.82
N LYS A 155 -18.28 5.93 -19.74
CA LYS A 155 -18.07 4.50 -19.50
C LYS A 155 -16.59 4.19 -19.54
N ASN A 156 -16.18 3.11 -18.89
CA ASN A 156 -14.84 2.56 -19.02
C ASN A 156 -14.48 2.39 -20.51
N PRO A 157 -13.52 3.17 -21.05
CA PRO A 157 -13.20 3.16 -22.48
C PRO A 157 -12.70 1.82 -22.99
N TRP A 158 -12.07 1.02 -22.13
CA TRP A 158 -11.46 -0.26 -22.48
C TRP A 158 -12.43 -1.44 -22.36
N GLY A 159 -13.63 -1.22 -21.82
CA GLY A 159 -14.59 -2.29 -21.54
C GLY A 159 -14.04 -3.38 -20.60
N THR A 160 -13.01 -3.05 -19.81
CA THR A 160 -12.34 -4.01 -18.93
C THR A 160 -13.19 -4.36 -17.73
N SER A 161 -13.16 -5.64 -17.35
CA SER A 161 -13.66 -6.15 -16.08
C SER A 161 -12.50 -6.43 -15.12
N GLU A 162 -12.81 -6.68 -13.85
CA GLU A 162 -11.80 -7.01 -12.85
C GLU A 162 -10.92 -8.20 -13.27
N PRO A 163 -9.58 -8.11 -13.14
CA PRO A 163 -8.79 -6.99 -12.62
C PRO A 163 -8.48 -5.90 -13.69
N TYR A 164 -9.02 -4.70 -13.49
CA TYR A 164 -9.13 -3.61 -14.49
C TYR A 164 -7.85 -3.24 -15.26
N HIS A 165 -6.69 -3.12 -14.59
CA HIS A 165 -5.42 -2.69 -15.21
C HIS A 165 -4.85 -3.64 -16.29
N LEU A 166 -5.20 -4.94 -16.28
CA LEU A 166 -4.63 -5.90 -17.24
C LEU A 166 -5.14 -5.69 -18.66
N GLY A 167 -6.30 -5.04 -18.82
CA GLY A 167 -6.83 -4.69 -20.14
C GLY A 167 -6.64 -3.23 -20.53
N VAL A 168 -5.86 -2.46 -19.76
CA VAL A 168 -5.51 -1.08 -20.13
C VAL A 168 -4.17 -1.07 -20.88
N PRO A 169 -4.12 -0.49 -22.10
CA PRO A 169 -2.89 -0.29 -22.84
C PRO A 169 -1.86 0.53 -22.06
N GLU A 170 -0.58 0.17 -22.18
CA GLU A 170 0.51 0.89 -21.50
C GLU A 170 0.60 2.36 -21.90
N GLU A 171 0.26 2.67 -23.16
CA GLU A 171 0.19 4.03 -23.69
C GLU A 171 -0.82 4.91 -22.94
N ASP A 172 -1.98 4.35 -22.57
CA ASP A 172 -3.01 5.07 -21.83
C ASP A 172 -2.62 5.30 -20.36
N ILE A 173 -1.89 4.35 -19.76
CA ILE A 173 -1.30 4.50 -18.42
C ILE A 173 -0.23 5.61 -18.45
N ALA A 174 0.64 5.62 -19.47
CA ALA A 174 1.64 6.66 -19.66
C ALA A 174 1.00 8.05 -19.86
N ALA A 175 -0.04 8.14 -20.70
CA ALA A 175 -0.82 9.37 -20.88
C ALA A 175 -1.44 9.85 -19.55
N GLY A 176 -1.94 8.94 -18.73
CA GLY A 176 -2.41 9.24 -17.37
C GLY A 176 -1.34 9.90 -16.48
N LYS A 177 -0.10 9.40 -16.53
CA LYS A 177 1.05 10.01 -15.81
C LYS A 177 1.35 11.42 -16.33
N GLU A 178 1.30 11.64 -17.63
CA GLU A 178 1.50 12.98 -18.22
C GLU A 178 0.40 13.96 -17.79
N ILE A 179 -0.86 13.52 -17.75
CA ILE A 179 -2.00 14.33 -17.26
C ILE A 179 -1.80 14.69 -15.79
N MET A 180 -1.33 13.76 -14.96
CA MET A 180 -1.02 13.98 -13.54
C MET A 180 0.00 15.11 -13.36
N ILE A 181 1.09 15.08 -14.14
CA ILE A 181 2.15 16.10 -14.11
C ILE A 181 1.64 17.44 -14.64
N LYS A 182 0.95 17.43 -15.80
CA LYS A 182 0.41 18.64 -16.45
C LYS A 182 -0.56 19.41 -15.54
N ASN A 183 -1.36 18.69 -14.76
CA ASN A 183 -2.33 19.26 -13.83
C ASN A 183 -1.77 19.45 -12.42
N LYS A 184 -0.46 19.26 -12.22
CA LYS A 184 0.25 19.49 -10.96
C LYS A 184 -0.30 18.69 -9.77
N CYS A 185 -0.87 17.51 -10.01
CA CYS A 185 -1.40 16.66 -8.95
C CYS A 185 -0.30 16.25 -7.95
N PHE A 186 0.96 16.18 -8.41
CA PHE A 186 2.14 15.88 -7.60
C PHE A 186 2.42 16.91 -6.50
N GLU A 187 1.95 18.16 -6.61
CA GLU A 187 2.14 19.19 -5.56
C GLU A 187 1.49 18.76 -4.24
N CYS A 188 0.44 17.92 -4.29
CA CYS A 188 -0.21 17.37 -3.09
C CYS A 188 0.05 15.86 -2.94
N HIS A 189 -0.01 15.11 -4.04
CA HIS A 189 0.10 13.65 -4.03
C HIS A 189 1.54 13.12 -4.11
N GLY A 190 2.53 13.98 -4.37
CA GLY A 190 3.91 13.59 -4.62
C GLY A 190 4.17 13.07 -6.04
N GLY A 191 5.44 13.02 -6.43
CA GLY A 191 5.85 12.59 -7.78
C GLY A 191 5.45 11.14 -8.11
N GLU A 192 5.53 10.26 -7.13
CA GLU A 192 5.21 8.83 -7.24
C GLU A 192 3.88 8.46 -6.56
N GLY A 193 3.08 9.47 -6.18
CA GLY A 193 1.74 9.28 -5.64
C GLY A 193 1.66 8.84 -4.17
N ARG A 194 2.72 9.00 -3.36
CA ARG A 194 2.73 8.54 -1.95
C ARG A 194 2.05 9.48 -0.96
N GLY A 195 1.58 10.63 -1.42
CA GLY A 195 0.98 11.67 -0.58
C GLY A 195 2.02 12.49 0.19
N ASP A 196 3.23 12.62 -0.36
CA ASP A 196 4.41 13.31 0.18
C ASP A 196 4.65 14.70 -0.45
N GLY A 197 3.63 15.28 -1.11
CA GLY A 197 3.78 16.57 -1.83
C GLY A 197 3.69 17.81 -0.95
N ASN A 198 2.66 17.90 -0.08
CA ASN A 198 2.44 19.06 0.78
C ASN A 198 1.86 18.65 2.14
N PRO A 199 2.59 18.78 3.26
CA PRO A 199 2.08 18.39 4.58
C PRO A 199 1.19 19.45 5.24
N THR A 200 1.18 20.69 4.72
CA THR A 200 0.53 21.85 5.38
C THR A 200 -0.95 22.00 5.02
N MET A 201 -1.47 21.12 4.17
CA MET A 201 -2.86 21.11 3.73
C MET A 201 -3.82 20.99 4.92
N LYS A 202 -4.88 21.80 4.89
CA LYS A 202 -5.96 21.78 5.86
C LYS A 202 -7.29 21.57 5.17
N ASP A 203 -8.22 20.93 5.86
CA ASP A 203 -9.62 20.95 5.46
C ASP A 203 -10.28 22.30 5.79
N ASP A 204 -11.52 22.48 5.35
CA ASP A 204 -12.26 23.74 5.52
C ASP A 204 -12.51 24.09 7.01
N TRP A 205 -12.35 23.11 7.91
CA TRP A 205 -12.44 23.29 9.37
C TRP A 205 -11.08 23.57 10.02
N GLY A 206 -10.01 23.69 9.24
CA GLY A 206 -8.66 24.02 9.70
C GLY A 206 -7.87 22.82 10.24
N PHE A 207 -8.39 21.59 10.13
CA PHE A 207 -7.67 20.39 10.54
C PHE A 207 -6.71 19.93 9.44
N ALA A 208 -5.53 19.46 9.84
CA ALA A 208 -4.55 18.92 8.91
C ALA A 208 -5.13 17.74 8.11
N ILE A 209 -4.92 17.74 6.80
CA ILE A 209 -5.34 16.67 5.90
C ILE A 209 -4.23 16.33 4.94
N MET A 210 -3.92 15.04 4.83
CA MET A 210 -2.91 14.55 3.89
C MET A 210 -3.59 13.89 2.69
N ALA A 211 -2.94 13.98 1.53
CA ALA A 211 -3.32 13.25 0.34
C ALA A 211 -3.28 11.73 0.57
N ALA A 212 -4.06 10.98 -0.22
CA ALA A 212 -4.00 9.53 -0.18
C ALA A 212 -2.72 9.03 -0.85
N ASP A 213 -2.13 7.98 -0.29
CA ASP A 213 -1.05 7.21 -0.92
C ASP A 213 -1.67 6.26 -1.95
N TRP A 214 -1.36 6.48 -3.22
CA TRP A 214 -1.89 5.72 -4.35
C TRP A 214 -1.38 4.27 -4.40
N GLN A 215 -0.22 4.01 -3.78
CA GLN A 215 0.33 2.67 -3.63
C GLN A 215 -0.32 1.91 -2.46
N GLN A 216 -1.19 2.57 -1.69
CA GLN A 216 -2.00 1.95 -0.65
C GLN A 216 -3.49 2.15 -0.97
N CYS A 217 -3.94 1.75 -2.16
CA CYS A 217 -5.28 2.06 -2.65
C CYS A 217 -6.43 1.52 -1.77
N TRP A 218 -6.17 0.54 -0.89
CA TRP A 218 -7.10 0.12 0.16
C TRP A 218 -7.48 1.22 1.15
N ASN A 219 -6.73 2.33 1.19
CA ASN A 219 -7.03 3.52 1.99
C ASN A 219 -7.83 4.60 1.22
N PHE A 220 -8.21 4.38 -0.04
CA PHE A 220 -9.00 5.33 -0.81
C PHE A 220 -10.42 5.48 -0.23
N ARG A 221 -10.77 6.69 0.17
CA ARG A 221 -12.08 6.94 0.78
C ARG A 221 -13.21 6.63 -0.21
N GLY A 222 -14.24 5.93 0.27
CA GLY A 222 -15.41 5.57 -0.55
C GLY A 222 -15.16 4.46 -1.57
N SER A 223 -14.13 3.64 -1.40
CA SER A 223 -13.83 2.46 -2.25
C SER A 223 -13.74 1.15 -1.45
N ARG A 224 -14.27 1.09 -0.22
CA ARG A 224 -14.19 -0.13 0.61
C ARG A 224 -14.77 -1.33 -0.14
N ARG A 225 -13.98 -2.42 -0.21
CA ARG A 225 -14.27 -3.68 -0.93
C ARG A 225 -14.27 -3.56 -2.46
N ASN A 226 -14.00 -2.38 -3.01
CA ASN A 226 -13.90 -2.14 -4.44
C ASN A 226 -12.75 -1.16 -4.76
N HIS A 227 -11.64 -1.28 -4.03
CA HIS A 227 -10.51 -0.35 -4.07
C HIS A 227 -9.72 -0.41 -5.38
N TYR A 228 -9.91 -1.47 -6.16
CA TYR A 228 -9.33 -1.62 -7.49
C TYR A 228 -10.17 -1.05 -8.62
N ASP A 229 -11.41 -0.61 -8.37
CA ASP A 229 -12.26 -0.05 -9.41
C ASP A 229 -11.84 1.39 -9.73
N PRO A 230 -11.35 1.65 -10.96
CA PRO A 230 -10.93 2.98 -11.38
C PRO A 230 -12.07 4.00 -11.33
N PHE A 231 -13.34 3.57 -11.35
CA PHE A 231 -14.48 4.48 -11.20
C PHE A 231 -14.40 5.30 -9.91
N ASN A 232 -13.88 4.74 -8.81
CA ASN A 232 -13.73 5.49 -7.56
C ASN A 232 -12.78 6.69 -7.72
N ILE A 233 -11.75 6.52 -8.54
CA ILE A 233 -10.74 7.54 -8.84
C ILE A 233 -11.33 8.56 -9.83
N VAL A 234 -11.99 8.08 -10.91
CA VAL A 234 -12.71 8.94 -11.87
C VAL A 234 -13.73 9.81 -11.13
N ARG A 235 -14.53 9.23 -10.23
CA ARG A 235 -15.47 9.95 -9.37
C ARG A 235 -14.76 11.05 -8.59
N ALA A 236 -13.70 10.73 -7.87
CA ALA A 236 -12.99 11.70 -7.03
C ALA A 236 -12.38 12.86 -7.84
N ILE A 237 -11.79 12.58 -9.00
CA ILE A 237 -11.24 13.60 -9.91
C ILE A 237 -12.36 14.46 -10.51
N SER A 238 -13.51 13.85 -10.79
CA SER A 238 -14.62 14.50 -11.46
C SER A 238 -15.46 15.38 -10.53
N THR A 239 -15.74 14.92 -9.31
CA THR A 239 -16.61 15.61 -8.36
C THR A 239 -15.85 16.47 -7.34
N GLY A 240 -14.53 16.27 -7.23
CA GLY A 240 -13.73 16.78 -6.13
C GLY A 240 -14.13 16.16 -4.79
N LEU A 241 -13.47 16.57 -3.71
CA LEU A 241 -13.82 16.15 -2.35
C LEU A 241 -14.16 17.40 -1.53
N ASN A 242 -15.45 17.75 -1.47
CA ASN A 242 -15.92 18.93 -0.74
C ASN A 242 -15.41 18.93 0.71
N GLY A 243 -15.02 20.10 1.22
CA GLY A 243 -14.39 20.21 2.53
C GLY A 243 -12.91 19.84 2.53
N THR A 244 -12.23 19.81 1.38
CA THR A 244 -10.80 19.51 1.28
C THR A 244 -10.13 20.31 0.16
N PRO A 245 -8.79 20.41 0.17
CA PRO A 245 -8.02 21.02 -0.92
C PRO A 245 -8.04 20.26 -2.25
N MET A 246 -8.73 19.12 -2.36
CA MET A 246 -8.84 18.35 -3.61
C MET A 246 -10.01 18.88 -4.46
N PRO A 247 -9.74 19.69 -5.50
CA PRO A 247 -10.79 20.27 -6.33
C PRO A 247 -11.36 19.24 -7.30
N ASN A 248 -12.39 19.64 -8.03
CA ASN A 248 -12.82 18.91 -9.21
C ASN A 248 -11.97 19.33 -10.43
N PHE A 249 -11.85 18.42 -11.40
CA PHE A 249 -11.11 18.65 -12.64
C PHE A 249 -11.99 18.52 -13.88
N ARG A 250 -13.33 18.60 -13.74
CA ARG A 250 -14.27 18.32 -14.83
C ARG A 250 -14.14 19.25 -16.03
N GLU A 251 -13.80 20.51 -15.77
CA GLU A 251 -13.65 21.53 -16.83
C GLU A 251 -12.25 21.54 -17.44
N LYS A 252 -11.27 20.93 -16.75
CA LYS A 252 -9.85 20.93 -17.14
C LYS A 252 -9.42 19.65 -17.86
N ILE A 253 -10.07 18.53 -17.54
CA ILE A 253 -9.71 17.20 -18.03
C ILE A 253 -10.95 16.57 -18.64
N THR A 254 -10.83 16.08 -19.89
CA THR A 254 -11.93 15.41 -20.58
C THR A 254 -12.36 14.13 -19.84
N VAL A 255 -13.56 13.62 -20.12
CA VAL A 255 -14.04 12.36 -19.53
C VAL A 255 -13.04 11.22 -19.81
N GLU A 256 -12.61 11.07 -21.06
CA GLU A 256 -11.65 10.04 -21.47
C GLU A 256 -10.30 10.19 -20.75
N ASP A 257 -9.77 11.41 -20.68
CA ASP A 257 -8.49 11.67 -20.00
C ASP A 257 -8.57 11.43 -18.49
N ARG A 258 -9.74 11.66 -17.87
CA ARG A 258 -9.96 11.30 -16.46
C ARG A 258 -9.91 9.78 -16.24
N TRP A 259 -10.38 8.98 -17.21
CA TRP A 259 -10.22 7.52 -17.17
C TRP A 259 -8.75 7.11 -17.33
N LYS A 260 -7.99 7.73 -18.24
CA LYS A 260 -6.54 7.48 -18.39
C LYS A 260 -5.76 7.81 -17.12
N LEU A 261 -6.03 8.97 -16.52
CA LEU A 261 -5.47 9.36 -15.22
C LEU A 261 -5.86 8.36 -14.11
N ALA A 262 -7.12 7.93 -14.07
CA ALA A 262 -7.56 6.92 -13.12
C ALA A 262 -6.86 5.57 -13.33
N ALA A 263 -6.59 5.17 -14.58
CA ALA A 263 -5.85 3.96 -14.89
C ALA A 263 -4.40 4.04 -14.40
N PHE A 264 -3.74 5.18 -14.57
CA PHE A 264 -2.40 5.42 -14.00
C PHE A 264 -2.41 5.32 -12.46
N VAL A 265 -3.31 6.02 -11.77
CA VAL A 265 -3.40 5.92 -10.31
C VAL A 265 -3.70 4.48 -9.87
N ASN A 266 -4.53 3.76 -10.64
CA ASN A 266 -4.90 2.38 -10.37
C ASN A 266 -3.77 1.37 -10.65
N SER A 267 -2.83 1.68 -11.54
CA SER A 267 -1.67 0.82 -11.85
C SER A 267 -0.61 0.87 -10.74
N LEU A 268 -0.57 1.93 -9.94
CA LEU A 268 0.35 2.07 -8.81
C LEU A 268 0.00 1.19 -7.60
N CYS A 269 -1.22 0.64 -7.54
CA CYS A 269 -1.64 -0.15 -6.39
C CYS A 269 -1.16 -1.61 -6.50
N PRO A 270 -0.54 -2.17 -5.45
CA PRO A 270 -0.05 -3.55 -5.46
C PRO A 270 -1.22 -4.54 -5.49
N ARG A 271 -1.04 -5.66 -6.22
CA ARG A 271 -2.11 -6.65 -6.50
C ARG A 271 -1.75 -8.09 -6.16
N LYS A 272 -0.48 -8.39 -5.89
CA LYS A 272 -0.04 -9.74 -5.52
C LYS A 272 0.03 -9.92 -4.01
N LYS A 273 -0.16 -11.17 -3.58
CA LYS A 273 -0.29 -11.57 -2.18
C LYS A 273 -1.22 -10.65 -1.38
N ILE A 274 -2.41 -10.33 -1.90
CA ILE A 274 -3.37 -9.47 -1.20
C ILE A 274 -4.39 -10.33 -0.44
N ASP A 275 -4.59 -10.01 0.84
CA ASP A 275 -5.64 -10.59 1.65
C ASP A 275 -7.01 -10.06 1.18
N ARG A 276 -7.94 -10.95 0.82
CA ARG A 276 -9.25 -10.56 0.27
C ARG A 276 -10.18 -9.88 1.28
N LEU A 277 -9.98 -10.12 2.58
CA LEU A 277 -10.79 -9.55 3.65
C LEU A 277 -10.26 -8.17 4.06
N ALA A 278 -8.93 -8.07 4.25
CA ALA A 278 -8.28 -6.84 4.67
C ALA A 278 -7.99 -5.89 3.48
N ASN A 279 -7.92 -6.42 2.26
CA ASN A 279 -7.47 -5.72 1.05
C ASN A 279 -6.06 -5.13 1.17
N LYS A 280 -5.24 -5.71 2.06
CA LYS A 280 -3.84 -5.35 2.30
C LYS A 280 -2.92 -6.49 1.84
N PRO A 281 -1.62 -6.23 1.58
CA PRO A 281 -0.65 -7.30 1.41
C PRO A 281 -0.65 -8.26 2.60
N ILE A 282 -0.50 -9.55 2.31
CA ILE A 282 -0.43 -10.64 3.28
C ILE A 282 0.91 -10.53 3.98
N ASN A 283 0.87 -10.52 5.31
CA ASN A 283 2.06 -10.54 6.13
C ASN A 283 2.88 -11.82 5.89
N ASP A 284 4.15 -11.66 5.51
CA ASP A 284 5.11 -12.75 5.42
C ASP A 284 5.66 -13.08 6.82
N PHE A 285 5.66 -14.36 7.18
CA PHE A 285 6.21 -14.83 8.46
C PHE A 285 7.62 -15.41 8.35
N LEU A 286 8.14 -15.54 7.12
CA LEU A 286 9.45 -16.09 6.82
C LEU A 286 10.15 -15.21 5.78
N ILE A 287 11.26 -14.61 6.19
CA ILE A 287 12.23 -13.90 5.36
C ILE A 287 13.27 -14.92 4.91
N LYS A 288 13.41 -15.10 3.59
CA LYS A 288 14.43 -15.97 3.02
C LYS A 288 15.61 -15.11 2.61
N SER A 289 16.70 -15.18 3.37
CA SER A 289 17.92 -14.50 3.00
C SER A 289 18.60 -15.27 1.88
N LYS A 290 18.69 -14.64 0.70
CA LYS A 290 19.18 -15.30 -0.50
C LYS A 290 20.69 -15.53 -0.42
N TYR A 291 21.11 -16.76 -0.71
CA TYR A 291 22.52 -17.09 -0.87
C TYR A 291 23.12 -16.34 -2.06
N THR A 292 24.28 -15.72 -1.85
CA THR A 292 25.03 -15.00 -2.88
C THR A 292 26.44 -15.55 -2.95
N VAL A 293 26.86 -15.91 -4.16
CA VAL A 293 28.26 -16.26 -4.45
C VAL A 293 29.03 -14.96 -4.63
N GLY A 294 30.12 -14.77 -3.89
CA GLY A 294 30.92 -13.55 -3.96
C GLY A 294 30.44 -12.43 -3.03
N PRO A 295 31.00 -11.20 -3.21
CA PRO A 295 30.60 -10.04 -2.43
C PRO A 295 29.18 -9.58 -2.79
N VAL A 296 28.42 -9.14 -1.79
CA VAL A 296 27.11 -8.51 -2.00
C VAL A 296 27.32 -7.01 -2.22
N THR A 297 26.79 -6.47 -3.31
CA THR A 297 26.89 -5.02 -3.56
C THR A 297 25.99 -4.24 -2.60
N SER A 298 26.43 -3.05 -2.20
CA SER A 298 25.60 -2.11 -1.44
C SER A 298 24.71 -1.23 -2.33
N ASP A 299 24.92 -1.24 -3.66
CA ASP A 299 24.08 -0.49 -4.60
C ASP A 299 22.72 -1.19 -4.78
N TRP A 300 21.65 -0.64 -4.20
CA TRP A 300 20.31 -1.20 -4.34
C TRP A 300 19.75 -1.12 -5.76
N ASN A 301 20.35 -0.34 -6.67
CA ASN A 301 19.93 -0.33 -8.08
C ASN A 301 20.44 -1.56 -8.84
N ASP A 302 21.39 -2.29 -8.26
CA ASP A 302 21.86 -3.54 -8.82
C ASP A 302 20.71 -4.56 -8.94
N PRO A 303 20.62 -5.30 -10.05
CA PRO A 303 19.59 -6.33 -10.24
C PRO A 303 19.45 -7.34 -9.09
N MET A 304 20.49 -7.58 -8.27
CA MET A 304 20.41 -8.46 -7.10
C MET A 304 19.45 -7.97 -6.00
N TRP A 305 19.23 -6.66 -5.95
CA TRP A 305 18.32 -5.95 -5.05
C TRP A 305 17.04 -5.51 -5.75
N GLN A 306 16.85 -5.93 -7.00
CA GLN A 306 15.61 -5.74 -7.73
C GLN A 306 14.81 -7.03 -7.69
N ALA A 307 13.71 -7.02 -6.94
CA ALA A 307 12.65 -7.98 -7.19
C ALA A 307 11.87 -7.46 -8.40
N PRO A 308 11.52 -8.30 -9.39
CA PRO A 308 10.46 -7.90 -10.29
C PRO A 308 9.26 -7.54 -9.42
N GLU A 309 8.87 -6.26 -9.41
CA GLU A 309 7.61 -5.79 -8.81
C GLU A 309 6.46 -6.30 -9.66
N ASP A 310 6.39 -7.61 -9.86
CA ASP A 310 5.19 -8.41 -10.07
C ASP A 310 4.18 -8.00 -11.16
N ASP A 311 4.45 -7.02 -12.01
CA ASP A 311 3.75 -6.86 -13.28
C ASP A 311 4.38 -7.84 -14.29
N PRO A 312 3.59 -8.71 -14.97
CA PRO A 312 4.08 -9.44 -16.13
C PRO A 312 4.65 -8.53 -17.26
N ARG A 313 4.49 -7.19 -17.16
CA ARG A 313 5.07 -6.15 -18.02
C ARG A 313 6.25 -5.38 -17.41
N ALA A 314 6.68 -5.67 -16.19
CA ALA A 314 7.98 -5.18 -15.71
C ALA A 314 9.05 -5.71 -16.66
N LYS A 315 9.77 -4.79 -17.32
CA LYS A 315 10.73 -5.12 -18.39
C LYS A 315 11.58 -6.31 -17.94
N SER A 316 11.62 -7.36 -18.77
CA SER A 316 12.57 -8.45 -18.61
C SER A 316 13.95 -7.87 -18.29
N ARG A 317 14.65 -8.47 -17.32
CA ARG A 317 16.02 -8.07 -16.94
C ARG A 317 16.85 -7.77 -18.22
N PRO A 318 17.73 -6.75 -18.22
CA PRO A 318 18.48 -6.35 -19.40
C PRO A 318 19.11 -7.55 -20.13
N SER A 319 19.07 -7.54 -21.46
CA SER A 319 19.63 -8.63 -22.28
C SER A 319 21.13 -8.78 -21.99
N GLY A 320 21.53 -9.92 -21.43
CA GLY A 320 22.91 -10.20 -21.00
C GLY A 320 23.02 -10.72 -19.55
N TYR A 321 21.93 -10.66 -18.78
CA TYR A 321 21.88 -11.27 -17.46
C TYR A 321 21.63 -12.79 -17.58
N THR A 322 22.67 -13.60 -17.40
CA THR A 322 22.51 -15.00 -17.01
C THR A 322 22.10 -15.01 -15.54
N ASP A 323 21.08 -15.78 -15.16
CA ASP A 323 20.86 -16.11 -13.75
C ASP A 323 22.22 -16.46 -13.16
N ILE A 324 22.72 -15.64 -12.24
CA ILE A 324 23.95 -15.95 -11.50
C ILE A 324 23.75 -17.38 -11.00
N GLU A 325 24.71 -18.29 -11.21
CA GLU A 325 24.57 -19.67 -10.72
C GLU A 325 24.18 -19.63 -9.23
N GLY A 326 22.94 -20.02 -8.91
CA GLY A 326 22.36 -19.96 -7.54
C GLY A 326 21.49 -18.74 -7.19
N GLY A 327 21.45 -17.70 -8.03
CA GLY A 327 20.78 -16.42 -7.80
C GLY A 327 19.35 -16.30 -8.35
N GLY A 328 18.50 -17.32 -8.15
CA GLY A 328 17.08 -17.27 -8.55
C GLY A 328 16.31 -16.05 -8.03
N ASP A 329 15.05 -15.88 -8.45
CA ASP A 329 14.22 -14.71 -8.15
C ASP A 329 14.26 -14.27 -6.68
N GLN A 330 14.50 -12.98 -6.48
CA GLN A 330 14.51 -12.30 -5.18
C GLN A 330 13.11 -11.74 -4.92
N TYR A 331 12.67 -11.76 -3.65
CA TYR A 331 11.32 -11.35 -3.27
C TYR A 331 11.34 -10.26 -2.20
N TRP A 332 10.42 -9.32 -2.31
CA TRP A 332 10.04 -8.47 -1.21
C TRP A 332 9.23 -9.28 -0.19
N HIS A 333 9.64 -9.20 1.07
CA HIS A 333 8.88 -9.71 2.21
C HIS A 333 8.10 -8.56 2.84
N PHE A 334 6.78 -8.69 2.88
CA PHE A 334 5.92 -7.68 3.49
C PHE A 334 5.73 -7.98 4.97
N ILE A 335 6.17 -7.07 5.83
CA ILE A 335 6.05 -7.19 7.28
C ILE A 335 5.10 -6.13 7.78
N ALA A 336 3.97 -6.56 8.35
CA ALA A 336 3.01 -5.68 9.00
C ALA A 336 3.54 -5.23 10.36
N LEU A 337 3.39 -3.94 10.65
CA LEU A 337 3.67 -3.34 11.94
C LEU A 337 2.36 -2.99 12.66
N ALA A 338 2.40 -3.04 13.98
CA ALA A 338 1.31 -2.62 14.84
C ALA A 338 1.81 -1.56 15.83
N GLY A 339 0.92 -0.68 16.26
CA GLY A 339 1.22 0.22 17.37
C GLY A 339 1.28 -0.55 18.69
N GLN A 340 2.08 -0.08 19.63
CA GLN A 340 2.18 -0.67 20.97
C GLN A 340 0.82 -0.67 21.70
N ILE A 341 0.45 -1.82 22.29
CA ILE A 341 -0.92 -2.10 22.79
C ILE A 341 -1.02 -1.98 24.33
N THR A 342 0.08 -2.02 25.08
CA THR A 342 0.02 -2.53 26.47
C THR A 342 0.57 -1.63 27.59
N ARG A 343 1.02 -0.39 27.34
CA ARG A 343 1.41 0.54 28.42
C ARG A 343 1.27 2.00 28.00
N GLY A 344 0.59 2.82 28.82
CA GLY A 344 0.24 4.22 28.52
C GLY A 344 -1.25 4.41 28.15
N GLU A 345 -1.67 5.65 27.90
CA GLU A 345 -3.00 5.89 27.34
C GLU A 345 -3.14 5.13 26.00
N ARG A 346 -4.28 4.44 25.84
CA ARG A 346 -4.63 3.44 24.81
C ARG A 346 -4.61 3.94 23.34
N ASN A 347 -3.94 5.04 23.03
CA ASN A 347 -4.25 5.88 21.88
C ASN A 347 -3.04 6.21 21.00
N PHE A 348 -2.08 5.30 20.89
CA PHE A 348 -1.02 5.42 19.87
C PHE A 348 -1.45 4.72 18.57
N LYS A 349 -1.39 5.46 17.45
CA LYS A 349 -1.58 4.90 16.11
C LYS A 349 -0.34 5.23 15.27
N PRO A 350 0.51 4.24 14.96
CA PRO A 350 1.72 4.47 14.20
C PRO A 350 1.39 4.97 12.81
N LYS A 351 2.32 5.73 12.25
CA LYS A 351 2.19 6.33 10.92
C LYS A 351 2.68 5.41 9.83
N VAL A 352 3.69 4.60 10.15
CA VAL A 352 4.13 3.48 9.33
C VAL A 352 3.52 2.21 9.91
N ASP A 353 2.70 1.51 9.13
CA ASP A 353 2.04 0.26 9.56
C ASP A 353 2.59 -0.98 8.84
N ASN A 354 3.65 -0.82 8.04
CA ASN A 354 4.31 -1.91 7.33
C ASN A 354 5.71 -1.55 6.80
N LEU A 355 6.51 -2.59 6.55
CA LEU A 355 7.83 -2.52 5.94
C LEU A 355 7.94 -3.57 4.82
N TRP A 356 8.82 -3.34 3.87
CA TRP A 356 9.27 -4.31 2.89
C TRP A 356 10.73 -4.66 3.13
N ILE A 357 11.04 -5.95 3.08
CA ILE A 357 12.37 -6.44 3.42
C ILE A 357 12.89 -7.35 2.32
N MET A 358 14.13 -7.10 1.91
CA MET A 358 14.92 -8.02 1.12
C MET A 358 16.17 -8.39 1.92
N SER A 359 16.49 -9.68 1.95
CA SER A 359 17.67 -10.16 2.66
C SER A 359 18.56 -10.98 1.74
N ARG A 360 19.88 -10.81 1.88
CA ARG A 360 20.90 -11.61 1.20
C ARG A 360 22.00 -11.96 2.18
N TRP A 361 22.72 -13.04 1.94
CA TRP A 361 23.92 -13.36 2.70
C TRP A 361 25.01 -13.92 1.77
N SER A 362 26.26 -13.71 2.16
CA SER A 362 27.45 -14.21 1.43
C SER A 362 28.24 -15.15 2.33
N GLU A 363 28.59 -16.31 1.78
CA GLU A 363 29.50 -17.25 2.44
C GLU A 363 30.95 -16.76 2.41
N GLU A 364 31.35 -16.02 1.37
CA GLU A 364 32.69 -15.45 1.29
C GLU A 364 32.88 -14.36 2.35
N GLU A 365 31.90 -13.46 2.50
CA GLU A 365 31.98 -12.36 3.46
C GLU A 365 31.58 -12.76 4.88
N GLN A 366 31.00 -13.95 5.06
CA GLN A 366 30.35 -14.38 6.30
C GLN A 366 29.45 -13.28 6.87
N ALA A 367 28.61 -12.67 6.03
CA ALA A 367 27.78 -11.53 6.39
C ALA A 367 26.36 -11.63 5.81
N VAL A 368 25.42 -11.03 6.54
CA VAL A 368 24.02 -10.86 6.13
C VAL A 368 23.74 -9.39 5.85
N TYR A 369 22.90 -9.16 4.85
CA TYR A 369 22.45 -7.86 4.39
C TYR A 369 20.93 -7.81 4.45
N TYR A 370 20.40 -6.73 5.02
CA TYR A 370 18.97 -6.43 5.06
C TYR A 370 18.72 -5.08 4.41
N LEU A 371 18.04 -5.08 3.27
CA LEU A 371 17.44 -3.89 2.69
C LEU A 371 16.02 -3.74 3.27
N VAL A 372 15.84 -2.72 4.09
CA VAL A 372 14.55 -2.35 4.69
C VAL A 372 14.01 -1.13 3.96
N GLU A 373 12.83 -1.25 3.37
CA GLU A 373 12.10 -0.17 2.73
C GLU A 373 10.76 0.06 3.40
N TYR A 374 10.34 1.31 3.52
CA TYR A 374 9.00 1.64 4.01
C TYR A 374 8.53 3.00 3.55
N HIS A 375 7.22 3.19 3.55
CA HIS A 375 6.63 4.47 3.20
C HIS A 375 6.61 5.35 4.45
N ASN A 376 7.33 6.47 4.40
CA ASN A 376 7.22 7.53 5.38
C ASN A 376 7.13 8.83 4.59
N ARG A 377 5.99 9.52 4.68
CA ARG A 377 5.64 10.60 3.74
C ARG A 377 6.50 11.84 3.92
N PHE A 378 6.92 12.10 5.15
CA PHE A 378 7.68 13.28 5.52
C PHE A 378 8.66 12.88 6.59
N LEU A 379 9.87 13.45 6.52
CA LEU A 379 10.90 13.21 7.52
C LEU A 379 11.02 14.43 8.45
N SER A 380 11.41 14.17 9.69
CA SER A 380 11.76 15.17 10.68
C SER A 380 13.07 15.86 10.33
N ASN A 381 13.10 17.18 10.55
CA ASN A 381 14.34 17.96 10.61
C ASN A 381 14.73 18.28 12.07
N ASP A 382 13.97 17.78 13.04
CA ASP A 382 14.18 18.03 14.46
C ASP A 382 15.05 16.93 15.08
N PRO A 383 16.26 17.24 15.58
CA PRO A 383 17.12 16.27 16.24
C PRO A 383 16.54 15.66 17.52
N GLU A 384 15.53 16.29 18.13
CA GLU A 384 14.81 15.70 19.28
C GLU A 384 13.94 14.51 18.85
N TYR A 385 13.46 14.52 17.60
CA TYR A 385 12.62 13.48 17.02
C TYR A 385 13.23 12.98 15.71
N PRO A 386 14.39 12.29 15.75
CA PRO A 386 14.97 11.69 14.56
C PRO A 386 14.08 10.56 14.04
N GLU A 387 14.17 10.30 12.75
CA GLU A 387 13.57 9.11 12.17
C GLU A 387 14.32 7.87 12.64
N GLY A 388 13.63 6.74 12.78
CA GLY A 388 14.24 5.53 13.33
C GLY A 388 13.72 4.25 12.70
N VAL A 389 14.62 3.29 12.48
CA VAL A 389 14.25 1.90 12.17
C VAL A 389 15.18 0.95 12.88
N ALA A 390 14.64 -0.13 13.45
CA ALA A 390 15.45 -1.11 14.15
C ALA A 390 15.12 -2.55 13.77
N ILE A 391 16.15 -3.39 13.79
CA ILE A 391 16.05 -4.85 13.66
C ILE A 391 16.38 -5.47 15.01
N GLN A 392 15.49 -6.30 15.54
CA GLN A 392 15.67 -6.98 16.81
C GLN A 392 15.77 -8.49 16.61
N TRP A 393 16.74 -9.09 17.29
CA TRP A 393 17.05 -10.51 17.32
C TRP A 393 17.09 -11.02 18.75
N PRO A 394 16.87 -12.31 19.02
CA PRO A 394 17.24 -12.90 20.30
C PRO A 394 18.76 -12.83 20.49
N GLY A 395 19.22 -12.30 21.63
CA GLY A 395 20.66 -12.18 21.92
C GLY A 395 21.31 -13.53 22.19
N GLN A 396 20.58 -14.47 22.79
CA GLN A 396 21.07 -15.82 23.16
C GLN A 396 20.26 -16.90 22.45
N LEU A 397 20.46 -17.03 21.14
CA LEU A 397 19.68 -17.96 20.32
C LEU A 397 19.88 -19.43 20.77
N GLU A 398 21.08 -19.78 21.21
CA GLU A 398 21.46 -21.13 21.63
C GLU A 398 20.78 -21.57 22.94
N GLU A 399 20.36 -20.60 23.76
CA GLU A 399 19.69 -20.84 25.04
C GLU A 399 18.16 -20.96 24.87
N LEU A 400 17.64 -20.69 23.67
CA LEU A 400 16.22 -20.88 23.33
C LEU A 400 15.95 -22.34 22.96
N PHE A 401 15.17 -23.03 23.78
CA PHE A 401 14.77 -24.41 23.51
C PHE A 401 13.42 -24.48 22.79
N GLY A 402 13.38 -25.20 21.66
CA GLY A 402 12.15 -25.49 20.93
C GLY A 402 11.48 -24.25 20.33
N ALA A 403 10.28 -23.92 20.80
CA ALA A 403 9.49 -22.79 20.30
C ALA A 403 9.56 -21.55 21.22
N GLU A 404 10.40 -21.60 22.25
CA GLU A 404 10.58 -20.46 23.15
C GLU A 404 11.18 -19.25 22.43
N LYS A 405 10.66 -18.07 22.76
CA LYS A 405 11.14 -16.79 22.24
C LYS A 405 11.16 -15.78 23.39
N PRO A 406 12.07 -14.79 23.35
CA PRO A 406 11.95 -13.61 24.18
C PRO A 406 10.61 -12.93 23.95
N TYR A 407 10.15 -12.12 24.91
CA TYR A 407 9.06 -11.19 24.61
C TYR A 407 9.43 -10.29 23.41
N PHE A 408 8.50 -10.08 22.48
CA PHE A 408 8.83 -9.42 21.20
C PHE A 408 9.09 -7.92 21.34
N ILE A 409 8.69 -7.30 22.45
CA ILE A 409 9.03 -5.89 22.73
C ILE A 409 10.22 -5.89 23.67
N PHE A 410 11.42 -5.70 23.11
CA PHE A 410 12.67 -5.55 23.86
C PHE A 410 13.03 -6.71 24.80
N GLY A 411 12.53 -7.93 24.55
CA GLY A 411 12.93 -9.11 25.30
C GLY A 411 12.40 -9.16 26.74
N ASP A 412 13.07 -9.94 27.57
CA ASP A 412 12.79 -10.05 29.00
C ASP A 412 14.08 -10.35 29.78
N SER A 413 14.06 -10.14 31.10
CA SER A 413 15.27 -10.25 31.94
C SER A 413 16.01 -11.59 31.86
N LYS A 414 15.34 -12.66 31.41
CA LYS A 414 15.96 -13.98 31.23
C LYS A 414 16.34 -14.26 29.79
N LYS A 415 15.77 -13.52 28.84
CA LYS A 415 15.92 -13.71 27.40
C LYS A 415 16.18 -12.34 26.77
N PRO A 416 17.43 -11.88 26.82
CA PRO A 416 17.79 -10.60 26.24
C PRO A 416 17.61 -10.61 24.73
N VAL A 417 17.41 -9.43 24.16
CA VAL A 417 17.39 -9.22 22.71
C VAL A 417 18.51 -8.28 22.29
N ASP A 418 19.03 -8.54 21.10
CA ASP A 418 20.00 -7.73 20.37
C ASP A 418 19.24 -6.83 19.40
N ILE A 419 19.41 -5.50 19.52
CA ILE A 419 18.66 -4.51 18.73
C ILE A 419 19.65 -3.65 17.95
N TRP A 420 19.46 -3.60 16.64
CA TRP A 420 20.24 -2.76 15.73
C TRP A 420 19.38 -1.56 15.34
N LYS A 421 19.59 -0.40 15.99
CA LYS A 421 18.78 0.80 15.79
C LYS A 421 19.50 1.82 14.92
N ALA A 422 19.00 2.04 13.72
CA ALA A 422 19.41 3.15 12.88
C ALA A 422 18.54 4.37 13.19
N SER A 423 19.17 5.48 13.56
CA SER A 423 18.50 6.78 13.76
C SER A 423 19.05 7.78 12.75
N PHE A 424 18.21 8.60 12.14
CA PHE A 424 18.64 9.47 11.06
C PHE A 424 17.85 10.75 10.90
N LEU A 425 18.52 11.75 10.31
CA LEU A 425 17.94 12.99 9.82
C LEU A 425 18.25 13.15 8.33
N PRO A 426 17.38 13.78 7.53
CA PRO A 426 17.65 13.97 6.13
C PRO A 426 18.59 15.17 5.87
N LYS A 427 19.43 15.06 4.84
CA LYS A 427 20.33 16.13 4.40
C LYS A 427 19.67 16.96 3.30
N ASN A 428 19.64 18.28 3.47
CA ASN A 428 19.09 19.24 2.50
C ASN A 428 17.62 18.95 2.12
N TYR A 429 16.84 18.41 3.05
CA TYR A 429 15.43 18.09 2.85
C TYR A 429 14.52 19.09 3.56
N ASP A 430 13.51 19.54 2.84
CA ASP A 430 12.37 20.24 3.41
C ASP A 430 11.10 19.67 2.77
N THR A 431 10.02 19.63 3.53
CA THR A 431 8.73 19.14 3.07
C THR A 431 8.11 19.94 1.92
N THR A 432 8.62 21.14 1.65
CA THR A 432 8.20 22.03 0.55
C THR A 432 9.10 21.91 -0.69
N ASN A 433 10.18 21.13 -0.62
CA ASN A 433 11.05 20.93 -1.77
C ASN A 433 10.30 20.27 -2.93
N ALA A 434 10.69 20.62 -4.15
CA ALA A 434 10.19 19.93 -5.33
C ALA A 434 10.57 18.43 -5.30
N PRO A 435 9.79 17.54 -5.97
CA PRO A 435 10.13 16.13 -6.06
C PRO A 435 11.54 15.94 -6.62
N ASN A 436 12.41 15.31 -5.84
CA ASN A 436 13.78 15.01 -6.24
C ASN A 436 13.86 13.53 -6.67
N PRO A 437 14.06 13.24 -7.98
CA PRO A 437 14.15 11.86 -8.46
C PRO A 437 15.38 11.12 -7.90
N ASP A 438 16.46 11.85 -7.59
CA ASP A 438 17.67 11.27 -7.02
C ASP A 438 17.53 11.03 -5.51
N GLY A 439 16.46 11.55 -4.88
CA GLY A 439 16.23 11.46 -3.44
C GLY A 439 17.22 12.28 -2.60
N TYR A 440 17.09 12.13 -1.28
CA TYR A 440 17.86 12.84 -0.27
C TYR A 440 18.76 11.87 0.48
N ASP A 441 19.98 12.29 0.73
CA ASP A 441 20.90 11.56 1.59
C ASP A 441 20.47 11.66 3.05
N LEU A 442 20.79 10.65 3.83
CA LEU A 442 20.46 10.58 5.26
C LEU A 442 21.74 10.71 6.08
N ASP A 443 21.70 11.49 7.14
CA ASP A 443 22.69 11.46 8.21
C ASP A 443 22.27 10.40 9.20
N ILE A 444 22.88 9.22 9.10
CA ILE A 444 22.46 8.03 9.84
C ILE A 444 23.51 7.63 10.87
N SER A 445 23.05 7.38 12.09
CA SER A 445 23.82 6.76 13.15
C SER A 445 23.24 5.38 13.46
N ILE A 446 24.11 4.41 13.70
CA ILE A 446 23.73 3.06 14.13
C ILE A 446 24.13 2.89 15.59
N THR A 447 23.18 2.45 16.39
CA THR A 447 23.39 2.10 17.80
C THR A 447 22.97 0.65 18.00
N GLU A 448 23.86 -0.15 18.60
CA GLU A 448 23.55 -1.52 18.99
C GLU A 448 23.15 -1.53 20.47
N LEU A 449 21.94 -2.01 20.74
CA LEU A 449 21.33 -2.01 22.07
C LEU A 449 21.08 -3.45 22.55
N ILE A 450 21.01 -3.61 23.86
CA ILE A 450 20.52 -4.80 24.54
C ILE A 450 19.19 -4.45 25.18
N GLY A 451 18.18 -5.29 24.96
CA GLY A 451 16.90 -5.22 25.66
C GLY A 451 16.73 -6.40 26.61
N ASN A 452 16.55 -6.13 27.89
CA ASN A 452 16.21 -7.12 28.93
C ASN A 452 14.74 -6.99 29.36
N GLY A 453 13.91 -6.42 28.50
CA GLY A 453 12.57 -5.95 28.79
C GLY A 453 12.43 -4.47 28.52
N PHE A 454 11.18 -4.03 28.45
CA PHE A 454 10.82 -2.68 28.00
C PHE A 454 11.47 -1.53 28.79
N GLU A 455 11.70 -1.72 30.09
CA GLU A 455 12.29 -0.69 30.97
C GLU A 455 13.82 -0.77 31.07
N ASP A 456 14.43 -1.79 30.49
CA ASP A 456 15.86 -2.08 30.63
C ASP A 456 16.48 -2.28 29.24
N VAL A 457 16.60 -1.15 28.53
CA VAL A 457 17.24 -1.07 27.21
C VAL A 457 18.44 -0.13 27.31
N PHE A 458 19.62 -0.61 26.90
CA PHE A 458 20.87 0.15 27.01
C PHE A 458 21.83 -0.18 25.86
N GLU A 459 22.80 0.71 25.62
CA GLU A 459 23.82 0.51 24.59
C GLU A 459 24.79 -0.61 24.95
N LYS A 460 25.28 -1.33 23.93
CA LYS A 460 26.26 -2.40 24.10
C LYS A 460 27.63 -1.88 24.46
N ASP A 461 28.25 -2.51 25.47
CA ASP A 461 29.66 -2.30 25.78
C ASP A 461 30.58 -2.85 24.67
N THR A 462 30.21 -3.99 24.07
CA THR A 462 30.88 -4.59 22.91
C THR A 462 29.92 -4.71 21.72
N PRO A 463 29.85 -3.71 20.83
CA PRO A 463 29.01 -3.77 19.63
C PRO A 463 29.43 -4.90 18.67
N GLY A 464 28.45 -5.56 18.06
CA GLY A 464 28.61 -6.64 17.10
C GLY A 464 29.03 -6.20 15.68
N GLY A 465 29.25 -4.90 15.47
CA GLY A 465 29.79 -4.35 14.23
C GLY A 465 28.74 -4.18 13.13
N VAL A 466 27.52 -3.82 13.49
CA VAL A 466 26.45 -3.52 12.51
C VAL A 466 26.79 -2.24 11.75
N GLN A 467 26.59 -2.27 10.44
CA GLN A 467 26.89 -1.15 9.54
C GLN A 467 25.69 -0.81 8.68
N ILE A 468 25.52 0.47 8.39
CA ILE A 468 24.63 0.94 7.32
C ILE A 468 25.48 1.17 6.09
N VAL A 469 25.35 0.30 5.10
CA VAL A 469 26.19 0.33 3.89
C VAL A 469 25.58 1.16 2.77
N ASN A 470 24.28 1.45 2.86
CA ASN A 470 23.61 2.38 1.97
C ASN A 470 22.30 2.90 2.62
N SER A 471 21.94 4.15 2.35
CA SER A 471 20.68 4.74 2.84
C SER A 471 20.21 5.90 1.99
N LYS A 472 18.89 6.00 1.73
CA LYS A 472 18.30 7.10 0.97
C LYS A 472 16.85 7.33 1.35
N TYR A 473 16.40 8.57 1.20
CA TYR A 473 14.99 8.90 1.16
C TYR A 473 14.58 9.33 -0.26
N VAL A 474 13.70 8.58 -0.91
CA VAL A 474 13.27 8.82 -2.29
C VAL A 474 11.76 8.98 -2.31
N GLN A 475 11.29 10.23 -2.42
CA GLN A 475 9.88 10.60 -2.67
C GLN A 475 8.89 9.77 -1.83
N GLY A 476 8.89 9.97 -0.51
CA GLY A 476 7.97 9.33 0.43
C GLY A 476 8.35 7.90 0.82
N ARG A 477 9.54 7.42 0.43
CA ARG A 477 10.06 6.09 0.76
C ARG A 477 11.46 6.17 1.37
N VAL A 478 11.63 5.56 2.54
CA VAL A 478 12.94 5.36 3.17
C VAL A 478 13.50 4.01 2.72
N LYS A 479 14.80 3.97 2.40
CA LYS A 479 15.56 2.77 2.09
C LYS A 479 16.82 2.73 2.94
N ILE A 480 17.02 1.68 3.73
CA ILE A 480 18.19 1.51 4.58
C ILE A 480 18.72 0.08 4.44
N MET A 481 20.01 -0.05 4.15
CA MET A 481 20.68 -1.33 4.01
C MET A 481 21.61 -1.59 5.19
N PHE A 482 21.21 -2.53 6.05
CA PHE A 482 22.02 -3.04 7.14
C PHE A 482 22.96 -4.14 6.64
N ARG A 483 24.18 -4.18 7.18
CA ARG A 483 25.16 -5.24 7.01
C ARG A 483 25.70 -5.64 8.38
N ARG A 484 25.79 -6.95 8.63
CA ARG A 484 26.50 -7.47 9.80
C ARG A 484 27.08 -8.85 9.51
N SER A 485 28.24 -9.15 10.09
CA SER A 485 28.83 -10.49 10.09
C SER A 485 27.89 -11.51 10.75
N LEU A 486 27.94 -12.78 10.32
CA LEU A 486 27.08 -13.84 10.85
C LEU A 486 27.43 -14.19 12.31
N THR A 487 28.73 -14.14 12.63
CA THR A 487 29.27 -14.38 13.97
C THR A 487 30.09 -13.19 14.45
N THR A 488 30.12 -12.97 15.76
CA THR A 488 30.89 -11.90 16.42
C THR A 488 31.67 -12.43 17.61
N GLU A 489 32.66 -11.65 18.06
CA GLU A 489 33.27 -11.86 19.37
C GLU A 489 32.19 -11.49 20.42
N ASN A 490 31.53 -12.49 21.00
CA ASN A 490 30.34 -12.33 21.86
C ASN A 490 30.66 -12.68 23.32
N PRO A 491 31.55 -11.93 24.01
CA PRO A 491 31.98 -12.25 25.37
C PRO A 491 30.83 -12.15 26.38
N ASP A 492 29.93 -11.20 26.17
CA ASP A 492 28.83 -10.88 27.09
C ASP A 492 27.54 -11.67 26.79
N LYS A 493 27.58 -12.51 25.73
CA LYS A 493 26.42 -13.29 25.25
C LYS A 493 25.19 -12.43 24.96
N THR A 494 25.40 -11.30 24.32
CA THR A 494 24.37 -10.29 24.01
C THR A 494 24.19 -10.09 22.51
N ASP A 495 25.06 -10.67 21.69
CA ASP A 495 24.99 -10.62 20.24
C ASP A 495 24.37 -11.88 19.65
N VAL A 496 23.45 -11.70 18.70
CA VAL A 496 22.90 -12.82 17.95
C VAL A 496 24.00 -13.52 17.14
N GLN A 497 24.14 -14.85 17.28
CA GLN A 497 24.95 -15.64 16.36
C GLN A 497 24.04 -16.26 15.30
N ILE A 498 24.21 -15.91 14.02
CA ILE A 498 23.23 -16.22 12.97
C ILE A 498 23.64 -17.51 12.24
N PRO A 499 22.96 -18.65 12.45
CA PRO A 499 23.28 -19.89 11.76
C PRO A 499 22.84 -19.91 10.30
N VAL A 500 23.68 -20.48 9.42
CA VAL A 500 23.40 -20.67 7.98
C VAL A 500 22.29 -21.71 7.70
N LYS A 501 21.85 -22.46 8.71
CA LYS A 501 20.83 -23.52 8.58
C LYS A 501 19.92 -23.56 9.81
N GLY A 502 19.11 -22.52 9.98
CA GLY A 502 18.14 -22.43 11.07
C GLY A 502 17.08 -21.37 10.83
N PHE A 503 15.96 -21.50 11.52
CA PHE A 503 14.95 -20.45 11.61
C PHE A 503 15.28 -19.56 12.80
N VAL A 504 15.69 -18.34 12.51
CA VAL A 504 16.08 -17.37 13.53
C VAL A 504 14.95 -16.36 13.70
N PRO A 505 14.38 -16.18 14.90
CA PRO A 505 13.40 -15.13 15.13
C PRO A 505 14.00 -13.74 14.86
N VAL A 506 13.26 -12.89 14.17
CA VAL A 506 13.59 -11.47 13.95
C VAL A 506 12.32 -10.63 14.05
N SER A 507 12.45 -9.39 14.51
CA SER A 507 11.36 -8.42 14.60
C SER A 507 11.86 -7.03 14.22
N PHE A 508 10.94 -6.15 13.85
CA PHE A 508 11.26 -4.84 13.30
C PHE A 508 10.49 -3.75 14.04
N MET A 509 11.13 -2.60 14.21
CA MET A 509 10.53 -1.40 14.79
C MET A 509 10.77 -0.19 13.90
N GLU A 510 9.85 0.76 13.92
CA GLU A 510 9.94 2.01 13.18
C GLU A 510 9.40 3.18 14.03
N TRP A 511 10.06 4.32 13.90
CA TRP A 511 9.69 5.60 14.52
C TRP A 511 9.63 6.68 13.44
N SER A 512 8.43 7.21 13.21
CA SER A 512 8.22 8.37 12.35
C SER A 512 8.49 9.68 13.13
N GLY A 513 9.71 10.20 13.02
CA GLY A 513 10.15 11.41 13.70
C GLY A 513 9.28 12.64 13.38
N PHE A 514 8.84 12.78 12.13
CA PHE A 514 7.93 13.86 11.71
C PHE A 514 6.62 13.88 12.53
N ASN A 515 6.18 12.72 13.00
CA ASN A 515 4.98 12.56 13.81
C ASN A 515 5.27 12.49 15.31
N LYS A 516 6.51 12.83 15.71
CA LYS A 516 7.01 12.81 17.09
C LYS A 516 6.91 11.42 17.72
N GLU A 517 7.10 10.39 16.91
CA GLU A 517 7.25 9.03 17.39
C GLU A 517 8.66 8.88 17.99
N HIS A 518 8.75 8.54 19.27
CA HIS A 518 10.00 8.30 20.00
C HIS A 518 9.76 7.30 21.12
N ASP A 519 10.82 6.65 21.61
CA ASP A 519 10.77 5.69 22.72
C ASP A 519 9.64 4.65 22.55
N GLU A 520 8.65 4.61 23.45
CA GLU A 520 7.49 3.71 23.39
C GLU A 520 6.52 3.96 22.23
N TYR A 521 6.53 5.16 21.65
CA TYR A 521 5.64 5.53 20.57
C TYR A 521 6.27 5.10 19.25
N MET A 522 6.13 3.80 18.95
CA MET A 522 6.71 3.17 17.77
C MET A 522 5.80 2.12 17.14
N ALA A 523 6.01 1.88 15.85
CA ALA A 523 5.45 0.74 15.15
C ALA A 523 6.34 -0.48 15.39
N ILE A 524 5.76 -1.65 15.67
CA ILE A 524 6.50 -2.89 15.93
C ILE A 524 5.87 -4.11 15.27
N SER A 525 6.68 -5.01 14.74
CA SER A 525 6.24 -6.31 14.21
C SER A 525 6.18 -7.36 15.32
N THR A 526 5.37 -8.40 15.13
CA THR A 526 5.57 -9.64 15.89
C THR A 526 6.88 -10.32 15.46
N TRP A 527 7.32 -11.35 16.21
CA TRP A 527 8.38 -12.24 15.74
C TRP A 527 8.01 -12.89 14.40
N VAL A 528 8.81 -12.61 13.37
CA VAL A 528 8.88 -13.39 12.14
C VAL A 528 10.17 -14.21 12.16
N TYR A 529 10.40 -15.02 11.14
CA TYR A 529 11.61 -15.83 11.04
C TYR A 529 12.46 -15.41 9.86
N THR A 530 13.77 -15.47 10.02
CA THR A 530 14.72 -15.46 8.93
C THR A 530 15.35 -16.84 8.78
N ILE A 531 15.51 -17.29 7.54
CA ILE A 531 16.37 -18.43 7.19
C ILE A 531 17.41 -17.99 6.17
N LEU A 532 18.66 -18.37 6.40
CA LEU A 532 19.71 -18.25 5.39
C LEU A 532 19.57 -19.42 4.42
N GLU A 533 19.29 -19.15 3.14
CA GLU A 533 19.20 -20.22 2.15
C GLU A 533 20.57 -20.91 2.05
N PRO A 534 20.65 -22.25 2.17
CA PRO A 534 21.92 -22.93 2.07
C PRO A 534 22.49 -22.82 0.65
N PRO A 535 23.82 -22.89 0.48
CA PRO A 535 24.42 -22.99 -0.84
C PRO A 535 23.88 -24.23 -1.56
N LEU A 536 23.72 -24.15 -2.88
CA LEU A 536 23.38 -25.31 -3.69
C LEU A 536 24.49 -26.37 -3.49
N PRO A 537 24.15 -27.63 -3.19
CA PRO A 537 25.16 -28.62 -2.90
C PRO A 537 25.99 -28.89 -4.17
N ALA A 538 27.32 -28.96 -4.02
CA ALA A 538 28.23 -29.25 -5.14
C ALA A 538 27.87 -30.56 -5.87
N SER A 539 27.16 -31.48 -5.19
CA SER A 539 26.58 -32.69 -5.77
C SER A 539 25.67 -32.44 -6.96
N LEU A 540 25.04 -31.28 -7.07
CA LEU A 540 24.22 -30.94 -8.23
C LEU A 540 25.05 -30.85 -9.53
N ILE A 541 26.35 -30.57 -9.44
CA ILE A 541 27.24 -30.44 -10.60
C ILE A 541 27.81 -31.81 -11.01
N TYR A 542 28.24 -32.62 -10.04
CA TYR A 542 28.91 -33.91 -10.33
C TYR A 542 27.97 -35.13 -10.32
N MET A 543 26.82 -35.10 -9.64
CA MET A 543 25.90 -36.24 -9.64
C MET A 543 25.24 -36.50 -11.00
N PRO A 544 24.78 -35.48 -11.77
CA PRO A 544 24.23 -35.74 -13.10
C PRO A 544 25.18 -36.48 -14.05
N PRO A 545 26.47 -36.10 -14.22
CA PRO A 545 27.40 -36.85 -15.08
C PRO A 545 27.75 -38.23 -14.52
N ILE A 546 27.82 -38.41 -13.19
CA ILE A 546 28.03 -39.72 -12.57
C ILE A 546 26.82 -40.64 -12.83
N VAL A 547 25.60 -40.18 -12.57
CA VAL A 547 24.36 -40.94 -12.82
C VAL A 547 24.24 -41.25 -14.31
N GLY A 548 24.55 -40.29 -15.18
CA GLY A 548 24.58 -40.50 -16.63
C GLY A 548 25.58 -41.57 -17.06
N SER A 549 26.78 -41.58 -16.47
CA SER A 549 27.82 -42.58 -16.75
C SER A 549 27.43 -43.97 -16.26
N ILE A 550 26.82 -44.08 -15.08
CA ILE A 550 26.28 -45.34 -14.55
C ILE A 550 25.16 -45.86 -15.47
N PHE A 551 24.24 -44.98 -15.87
CA PHE A 551 23.12 -45.36 -16.74
C PHE A 551 23.59 -45.80 -18.13
N PHE A 552 24.55 -45.08 -18.72
CA PHE A 552 25.18 -45.44 -19.98
C PHE A 552 25.96 -46.76 -19.88
N GLY A 553 26.73 -46.96 -18.81
CA GLY A 553 27.44 -48.21 -18.54
C GLY A 553 26.49 -49.40 -18.40
N PHE A 554 25.36 -49.21 -17.71
CA PHE A 554 24.30 -50.22 -17.57
C PHE A 554 23.64 -50.55 -18.91
N GLN A 555 23.34 -49.55 -19.75
CA GLN A 555 22.82 -49.77 -21.11
C GLN A 555 23.81 -50.55 -21.99
N MET A 556 25.09 -50.19 -21.94
CA MET A 556 26.14 -50.90 -22.68
C MET A 556 26.31 -52.35 -22.20
N TRP A 557 26.21 -52.59 -20.89
CA TRP A 557 26.23 -53.93 -20.31
C TRP A 557 25.03 -54.77 -20.76
N LEU A 558 23.82 -54.19 -20.80
CA LEU A 558 22.63 -54.86 -21.34
C LEU A 558 22.76 -55.20 -22.83
N ILE A 559 23.31 -54.29 -23.65
CA ILE A 559 23.60 -54.54 -25.07
C ILE A 559 24.63 -55.67 -25.22
N TRP A 560 25.67 -55.68 -24.40
CA TRP A 560 26.67 -56.74 -24.42
C TRP A 560 26.08 -58.09 -23.99
N MET A 561 25.29 -58.13 -22.91
CA MET A 561 24.61 -59.33 -22.44
C MET A 561 23.65 -59.90 -23.48
N THR A 562 22.85 -59.05 -24.13
CA THR A 562 21.92 -59.49 -25.20
C THR A 562 22.66 -60.00 -26.44
N LYS A 563 23.78 -59.38 -26.83
CA LYS A 563 24.65 -59.91 -27.90
C LYS A 563 25.27 -61.26 -27.50
N ARG A 564 25.73 -61.40 -26.26
CA ARG A 564 26.33 -62.63 -25.74
C ARG A 564 25.30 -63.76 -25.65
N THR A 565 24.09 -63.50 -25.16
CA THR A 565 23.02 -64.51 -25.12
C THR A 565 22.57 -64.92 -26.51
N ARG A 566 22.44 -63.98 -27.46
CA ARG A 566 22.20 -64.32 -28.88
C ARG A 566 23.28 -65.24 -29.44
N LYS A 567 24.57 -64.91 -29.24
CA LYS A 567 25.68 -65.76 -29.68
C LYS A 567 25.64 -67.17 -29.06
N MET A 568 25.30 -67.29 -27.77
CA MET A 568 25.14 -68.59 -27.10
C MET A 568 23.92 -69.40 -27.60
N VAL A 569 22.88 -68.73 -28.10
CA VAL A 569 21.73 -69.39 -28.74
C VAL A 569 22.11 -69.84 -30.15
N ASP A 570 22.78 -68.99 -30.94
CA ASP A 570 23.24 -69.32 -32.29
C ASP A 570 24.25 -70.48 -32.27
N ASP A 571 25.19 -70.49 -31.31
CA ASP A 571 26.17 -71.57 -31.10
C ASP A 571 25.51 -72.89 -30.64
N LYS A 572 24.33 -72.84 -30.00
CA LYS A 572 23.56 -74.04 -29.60
C LYS A 572 22.63 -74.58 -30.69
N THR A 573 22.44 -73.85 -31.79
CA THR A 573 21.66 -74.30 -32.95
C THR A 573 22.49 -75.03 -34.03
N TRP A 574 23.75 -75.36 -33.74
CA TRP A 574 24.65 -76.11 -34.63
C TRP A 574 25.30 -77.35 -33.97
N GLN A 575 24.55 -78.11 -33.17
CA GLN A 575 24.90 -79.49 -32.85
C GLN A 575 23.78 -80.45 -33.24
#